data_AF-A0A2C9L515-F1
#
_entry.id   AF-A0A2C9L515-F1
#
_cell.length_a   1.000
_cell.length_b   1.000
_cell.length_c   1.000
_cell.angle_alpha   90.00
_cell.angle_beta   90.00
_cell.angle_gamma   90.00
#
_symmetry.space_group_name_H-M   'P 1'
#
loop_
_entity.id
_entity.type
_entity.pdbx_description
1 polymer ?
#
loop_
_entity_poly.entity_id
_entity_poly.type
_entity_poly.pdbx_seq_one_letter_code
_entity_poly.pdbx_strand_id
1 'polypeptide(L)'
;MIGTTVIRAFVSTKATVRDAIEAVKMDIIRSLMIRCELLCEEFNVTEGKQGSEVYDPPVRLFCQLPQCGLEVCDYVFQDEKQDEVKERIKELLDIEVEELEETEKSAADDGTWSCPSSLSCMSSHQSLAAPQISDNRHLMKASFWTTVGCLIAVVASWMSYQYMYDE
;
A
#
# COMPACT_ATOMS: atom_id res chain seq x y z
N MET A 1 14.16 15.35 4.01
CA MET A 1 13.79 14.25 4.93
C MET A 1 13.87 12.93 4.18
N ILE A 2 14.81 12.05 4.56
CA ILE A 2 14.89 10.69 4.01
C ILE A 2 14.41 9.75 5.12
N GLY A 3 13.26 9.12 4.91
CA GLY A 3 12.78 8.05 5.76
C GLY A 3 13.20 6.70 5.20
N THR A 4 13.50 5.75 6.07
CA THR A 4 13.77 4.36 5.67
C THR A 4 12.65 3.49 6.24
N THR A 5 12.22 2.48 5.48
CA THR A 5 11.29 1.47 5.98
C THR A 5 11.75 0.09 5.56
N VAL A 6 11.48 -0.91 6.39
CA VAL A 6 11.82 -2.30 6.14
C VAL A 6 10.62 -3.00 5.52
N ILE A 7 10.92 -3.75 4.47
CA ILE A 7 9.92 -4.50 3.72
C ILE A 7 10.15 -5.99 3.98
N ARG A 8 9.08 -6.70 4.30
CA ARG A 8 9.12 -8.15 4.51
C ARG A 8 8.00 -8.82 3.71
N ALA A 9 8.41 -9.55 2.67
CA ALA A 9 7.51 -10.20 1.75
C ALA A 9 7.65 -11.72 1.83
N PHE A 10 6.54 -12.41 2.06
CA PHE A 10 6.48 -13.86 2.12
C PHE A 10 5.80 -14.40 0.86
N VAL A 11 6.45 -15.37 0.22
CA VAL A 11 5.92 -16.04 -0.98
C VAL A 11 6.04 -17.55 -0.84
N SER A 12 5.17 -18.28 -1.55
CA SER A 12 5.23 -19.73 -1.57
C SER A 12 6.47 -20.25 -2.32
N THR A 13 6.88 -21.48 -2.05
CA THR A 13 8.01 -22.12 -2.75
C THR A 13 7.79 -22.30 -4.25
N LYS A 14 6.55 -22.18 -4.73
CA LYS A 14 6.17 -22.26 -6.15
C LYS A 14 5.88 -20.89 -6.76
N ALA A 15 6.12 -19.81 -6.03
CA ALA A 15 5.86 -18.46 -6.49
C ALA A 15 6.75 -18.09 -7.67
N THR A 16 6.19 -17.31 -8.60
CA THR A 16 6.94 -16.72 -9.70
C THR A 16 7.64 -15.44 -9.25
N VAL A 17 8.61 -14.96 -10.04
CA VAL A 17 9.26 -13.66 -9.80
C VAL A 17 8.23 -12.52 -9.79
N ARG A 18 7.17 -12.63 -10.60
CA ARG A 18 6.08 -11.65 -10.62
C ARG A 18 5.37 -11.59 -9.26
N ASP A 19 5.09 -12.73 -8.65
CA ASP A 19 4.41 -12.81 -7.36
C ASP A 19 5.30 -12.22 -6.26
N ALA A 20 6.62 -12.43 -6.31
CA ALA A 20 7.56 -11.81 -5.39
C ALA A 20 7.59 -10.28 -5.52
N ILE A 21 7.60 -9.76 -6.75
CA ILE A 21 7.52 -8.31 -7.00
C ILE A 21 6.21 -7.73 -6.45
N GLU A 22 5.10 -8.44 -6.64
CA GLU A 22 3.79 -8.02 -6.14
C GLU A 22 3.73 -8.04 -4.61
N ALA A 23 4.25 -9.09 -3.97
CA ALA A 23 4.32 -9.18 -2.52
C ALA A 23 5.14 -8.03 -1.89
N VAL A 24 6.29 -7.69 -2.48
CA VAL A 24 7.10 -6.53 -2.06
C VAL A 24 6.33 -5.22 -2.20
N LYS A 25 5.71 -4.98 -3.37
CA LYS A 25 4.92 -3.76 -3.59
C LYS A 25 3.76 -3.65 -2.60
N MET A 26 3.11 -4.77 -2.33
CA MET A 26 1.96 -4.81 -1.45
C MET A 26 2.36 -4.55 0.00
N ASP A 27 3.49 -5.06 0.46
CA ASP A 27 4.00 -4.77 1.81
C ASP A 27 4.40 -3.28 1.96
N ILE A 28 5.00 -2.67 0.93
CA ILE A 28 5.28 -1.21 0.91
C ILE A 28 3.98 -0.41 1.07
N ILE A 29 2.98 -0.68 0.22
CA ILE A 29 1.73 0.09 0.19
C ILE A 29 0.99 -0.08 1.52
N ARG A 30 0.85 -1.32 1.99
CA ARG A 30 0.15 -1.62 3.25
C ARG A 30 0.85 -0.95 4.44
N SER A 31 2.18 -1.05 4.52
CA SER A 31 2.94 -0.46 5.63
C SER A 31 2.84 1.07 5.63
N LEU A 32 2.88 1.71 4.46
CA LEU A 32 2.67 3.15 4.36
C LEU A 32 1.25 3.57 4.74
N MET A 33 0.23 2.84 4.25
CA MET A 33 -1.16 3.14 4.57
C MET A 33 -1.44 3.06 6.06
N ILE A 34 -1.07 1.95 6.71
CA ILE A 34 -1.32 1.74 8.15
C ILE A 34 -0.60 2.81 8.99
N ARG A 35 0.67 3.12 8.68
CA ARG A 35 1.39 4.16 9.44
C ARG A 35 0.75 5.54 9.27
N CYS A 36 0.29 5.87 8.07
CA CYS A 36 -0.43 7.12 7.87
C CYS A 36 -1.75 7.14 8.64
N GLU A 37 -2.50 6.03 8.64
CA GLU A 37 -3.78 5.91 9.35
C GLU A 37 -3.59 6.07 10.86
N LEU A 38 -2.69 5.28 11.45
CA LEU A 38 -2.32 5.35 12.87
C LEU A 38 -1.84 6.74 13.28
N LEU A 39 -0.99 7.37 12.47
CA LEU A 39 -0.49 8.72 12.74
C LEU A 39 -1.63 9.76 12.65
N CYS A 40 -2.55 9.63 11.69
CA CYS A 40 -3.73 10.51 11.62
C CYS A 40 -4.64 10.35 12.84
N GLU A 41 -4.84 9.13 13.32
CA GLU A 41 -5.64 8.85 14.52
C GLU A 41 -5.02 9.51 15.76
N GLU A 42 -3.69 9.41 15.91
CA GLU A 42 -2.94 10.06 16.98
C GLU A 42 -3.09 11.60 16.96
N PHE A 43 -3.04 12.20 15.76
CA PHE A 43 -3.26 13.64 15.59
C PHE A 43 -4.66 14.08 16.04
N ASN A 44 -5.69 13.30 15.71
CA ASN A 44 -7.07 13.59 16.09
C ASN A 44 -7.31 13.48 17.61
N VAL A 45 -6.61 12.59 18.30
CA VAL A 45 -6.68 12.48 19.76
C VAL A 45 -5.93 13.64 20.45
N THR A 46 -4.91 14.17 19.78
CA THR A 46 -3.98 15.18 20.32
C THR A 46 -4.42 16.63 20.06
N GLU A 47 -5.67 16.88 19.66
CA GLU A 47 -6.28 18.18 19.28
C GLU A 47 -6.14 19.36 20.28
N GLY A 48 -5.45 19.19 21.42
CA GLY A 48 -5.10 20.24 22.38
C GLY A 48 -3.63 20.67 22.45
N LYS A 49 -2.68 19.96 21.81
CA LYS A 49 -1.25 20.33 21.85
C LYS A 49 -0.91 21.29 20.70
N GLN A 50 -0.97 22.59 20.97
CA GLN A 50 -0.52 23.62 20.02
C GLN A 50 1.00 23.64 19.94
N GLY A 51 1.57 22.95 18.96
CA GLY A 51 3.00 23.00 18.66
C GLY A 51 3.30 22.34 17.32
N SER A 52 4.24 22.92 16.59
CA SER A 52 4.90 22.27 15.43
C SER A 52 5.82 21.14 15.93
N GLU A 53 5.27 20.19 16.69
CA GLU A 53 6.00 18.98 17.06
C GLU A 53 6.11 18.09 15.83
N VAL A 54 7.33 17.65 15.54
CA VAL A 54 7.59 16.63 14.54
C VAL A 54 7.21 15.31 15.19
N TYR A 55 6.12 14.71 14.73
CA TYR A 55 5.71 13.38 15.17
C TYR A 55 6.46 12.35 14.33
N ASP A 56 7.21 11.46 14.98
CA ASP A 56 7.75 10.31 14.26
C ASP A 56 6.63 9.30 14.02
N PRO A 57 6.54 8.73 12.80
CA PRO A 57 5.56 7.71 12.50
C PRO A 57 5.81 6.46 13.36
N PRO A 58 4.77 5.68 13.65
CA PRO A 58 4.93 4.47 14.44
C PRO A 58 5.86 3.46 13.75
N VAL A 59 6.65 2.77 14.57
CA VAL A 59 7.69 1.82 14.13
C VAL A 59 7.10 0.42 14.05
N ARG A 60 7.38 -0.31 12.96
CA ARG A 60 6.92 -1.68 12.78
C ARG A 60 7.84 -2.66 13.53
N LEU A 61 7.28 -3.44 14.44
CA LEU A 61 7.96 -4.53 15.15
C LEU A 61 7.53 -5.87 14.58
N PHE A 62 8.48 -6.78 14.40
CA PHE A 62 8.20 -8.15 13.94
C PHE A 62 8.35 -9.16 15.07
N CYS A 63 7.55 -10.22 14.98
CA CYS A 63 7.47 -11.27 15.98
C CYS A 63 7.30 -12.63 15.28
N GLN A 64 8.21 -13.56 15.56
CA GLN A 64 8.05 -14.95 15.14
C GLN A 64 7.16 -15.72 16.14
N LEU A 65 6.06 -16.30 15.66
CA LEU A 65 5.17 -17.10 16.49
C LEU A 65 5.76 -18.49 16.78
N PRO A 66 5.80 -18.94 18.04
CA PRO A 66 6.52 -20.15 18.45
C PRO A 66 5.94 -21.46 17.89
N GLN A 67 4.64 -21.49 17.55
CA GLN A 67 3.93 -22.73 17.26
C GLN A 67 3.73 -23.02 15.77
N CYS A 68 3.78 -22.01 14.90
CA CYS A 68 3.29 -22.13 13.53
C CYS A 68 4.28 -21.66 12.45
N GLY A 69 5.48 -21.21 12.82
CA GLY A 69 6.46 -20.65 11.87
C GLY A 69 5.93 -19.43 11.10
N LEU A 70 4.80 -18.87 11.56
CA LEU A 70 4.25 -17.63 11.05
C LEU A 70 4.92 -16.47 11.75
N GLU A 71 5.10 -15.39 11.01
CA GLU A 71 5.59 -14.15 11.54
C GLU A 71 4.47 -13.12 11.47
N VAL A 72 4.33 -12.37 12.55
CA VAL A 72 3.36 -11.28 12.68
C VAL A 72 4.11 -9.98 12.96
N CYS A 73 3.43 -8.87 12.76
CA CYS A 73 3.97 -7.57 13.10
C CYS A 73 2.89 -6.71 13.73
N ASP A 74 3.32 -5.80 14.59
CA ASP A 74 2.49 -4.72 15.12
C ASP A 74 3.29 -3.41 15.05
N TYR A 75 2.62 -2.29 15.27
CA TYR A 75 3.23 -0.97 15.30
C TYR A 75 3.35 -0.49 16.74
N VAL A 76 4.47 0.19 17.04
CA VAL A 76 4.74 0.80 18.34
C VAL A 76 4.91 2.30 18.17
N PHE A 77 4.23 3.08 19.01
CA PHE A 77 4.42 4.53 19.09
C PHE A 77 5.61 4.89 19.98
N GLN A 78 6.07 6.15 19.93
CA GLN A 78 7.26 6.59 20.68
C GLN A 78 7.09 6.53 22.21
N ASP A 79 5.85 6.67 22.68
CA ASP A 79 5.49 6.65 24.09
C ASP A 79 5.11 5.26 24.60
N GLU A 80 4.94 4.29 23.69
CA GLU A 80 4.67 2.89 24.02
C GLU A 80 5.95 2.08 24.25
N LYS A 81 5.84 1.06 25.10
CA LYS A 81 6.90 0.07 25.30
C LYS A 81 6.67 -1.17 24.46
N GLN A 82 7.75 -1.86 24.11
CA GLN A 82 7.68 -3.18 23.45
C GLN A 82 6.84 -4.20 24.24
N ASP A 83 6.79 -4.11 25.58
CA ASP A 83 5.96 -5.00 26.40
C ASP A 83 4.45 -4.79 26.17
N GLU A 84 4.02 -3.56 25.86
CA GLU A 84 2.63 -3.25 25.54
C GLU A 84 2.23 -3.88 24.20
N VAL A 85 3.17 -3.92 23.24
CA VAL A 85 2.99 -4.63 21.96
C VAL A 85 2.88 -6.14 22.19
N LYS A 86 3.71 -6.72 23.06
CA LYS A 86 3.62 -8.15 23.42
C LYS A 86 2.28 -8.47 24.07
N GLU A 87 1.80 -7.60 24.95
CA GLU A 87 0.49 -7.73 25.59
C GLU A 87 -0.63 -7.69 24.54
N ARG A 88 -0.63 -6.73 23.61
CA ARG A 88 -1.59 -6.68 22.49
C ARG A 88 -1.59 -7.96 21.66
N ILE A 89 -0.41 -8.48 21.30
CA ILE A 89 -0.29 -9.73 20.55
C ILE A 89 -0.88 -10.89 21.35
N LYS A 90 -0.60 -10.95 22.65
CA LYS A 90 -1.15 -11.97 23.56
C LYS A 90 -2.67 -11.87 23.68
N GLU A 91 -3.23 -10.67 23.79
CA GLU A 91 -4.69 -10.47 23.86
C GLU A 91 -5.40 -10.87 22.57
N LEU A 92 -4.82 -10.55 21.40
CA LEU A 92 -5.45 -10.81 20.11
C LEU A 92 -5.29 -12.25 19.65
N LEU A 93 -4.16 -12.89 19.94
CA LEU A 93 -3.81 -14.21 19.40
C LEU A 93 -3.77 -15.32 20.46
N ASP A 94 -3.87 -14.99 21.75
CA ASP A 94 -3.68 -15.91 22.89
C ASP A 94 -2.32 -16.64 22.86
N ILE A 95 -1.28 -15.93 22.41
CA ILE A 95 0.09 -16.43 22.26
C ILE A 95 1.06 -15.52 23.00
N GLU A 96 1.91 -16.12 23.82
CA GLU A 96 3.00 -15.42 24.50
C GLU A 96 4.26 -15.39 23.62
N VAL A 97 4.85 -14.21 23.50
CA VAL A 97 6.01 -13.93 22.64
C VAL A 97 7.12 -13.34 23.49
N GLU A 98 8.34 -13.87 23.36
CA GLU A 98 9.49 -13.40 24.13
C GLU A 98 10.26 -12.26 23.46
N GLU A 99 10.45 -12.33 22.14
CA GLU A 99 11.33 -11.43 21.38
C GLU A 99 10.57 -10.66 20.30
N LEU A 100 10.78 -9.34 20.26
CA LEU A 100 10.32 -8.46 19.19
C LEU A 100 11.55 -7.92 18.46
N GLU A 101 11.56 -8.06 17.14
CA GLU A 101 12.59 -7.50 16.28
C GLU A 101 12.19 -6.08 15.88
N GLU A 102 12.93 -5.09 16.39
CA GLU A 102 12.81 -3.69 15.97
C GLU A 102 13.72 -3.45 14.78
N THR A 103 13.14 -3.24 13.60
CA THR A 103 13.93 -3.11 12.37
C THR A 103 14.14 -1.66 11.91
N GLU A 104 13.48 -0.67 12.51
CA GLU A 104 13.57 0.74 12.08
C GLU A 104 13.98 1.66 13.25
N LYS A 105 15.13 2.33 13.13
CA LYS A 105 15.59 3.32 14.13
C LYS A 105 15.94 4.69 13.57
N SER A 106 15.64 4.97 12.30
CA SER A 106 15.93 6.30 11.75
C SER A 106 14.64 7.07 11.57
N ALA A 107 14.29 7.82 12.62
CA ALA A 107 13.56 9.06 12.45
C ALA A 107 14.24 9.90 11.36
N ALA A 108 13.44 10.75 10.73
CA ALA A 108 13.92 11.71 9.77
C ALA A 108 14.89 12.71 10.42
N ASP A 109 16.19 12.61 10.11
CA ASP A 109 17.17 13.59 10.59
C ASP A 109 16.82 15.01 10.11
N ASP A 110 16.73 15.94 11.07
CA ASP A 110 16.26 17.32 10.89
C ASP A 110 17.19 18.15 9.98
N GLY A 111 18.46 17.74 9.86
CA GLY A 111 19.47 18.35 9.00
C GLY A 111 19.18 18.26 7.49
N THR A 112 18.18 17.49 7.07
CA THR A 112 17.88 17.26 5.64
C THR A 112 16.91 18.28 5.04
N TRP A 113 16.42 19.28 5.78
CA TRP A 113 15.47 20.28 5.26
C TRP A 113 16.08 21.23 4.22
N SER A 114 17.40 21.48 4.30
CA SER A 114 18.07 22.51 3.48
C SER A 114 18.59 22.02 2.12
N CYS A 115 18.43 20.74 1.78
CA CYS A 115 18.90 20.19 0.52
C CYS A 115 17.73 20.06 -0.46
N PRO A 116 17.63 20.86 -1.53
CA PRO A 116 16.75 20.53 -2.64
C PRO A 116 17.24 19.19 -3.18
N SER A 117 16.41 18.15 -3.07
CA SER A 117 16.72 16.79 -3.55
C SER A 117 17.30 16.88 -4.96
N SER A 118 18.63 16.78 -5.08
CA SER A 118 19.28 16.76 -6.36
C SER A 118 18.95 15.41 -6.98
N LEU A 119 18.00 15.41 -7.92
CA LEU A 119 17.62 14.32 -8.82
C LEU A 119 18.80 13.81 -9.70
N SER A 120 20.05 14.02 -9.29
CA SER A 120 21.26 13.81 -10.08
C SER A 120 21.85 12.41 -9.97
N CYS A 121 21.33 11.49 -9.15
CA CYS A 121 21.92 10.14 -9.05
C CYS A 121 21.36 9.10 -10.05
N MET A 122 20.42 9.47 -10.93
CA MET A 122 19.91 8.55 -11.98
C MET A 122 20.08 9.11 -13.39
N SER A 123 21.29 9.54 -13.76
CA SER A 123 21.58 9.86 -15.16
C SER A 123 23.03 9.58 -15.52
N SER A 124 23.28 8.41 -16.09
CA SER A 124 24.45 8.14 -16.93
C SER A 124 24.16 7.00 -17.91
N HIS A 125 23.08 7.11 -18.69
CA HIS A 125 22.91 6.48 -20.01
C HIS A 125 21.94 7.33 -20.86
N GLN A 126 22.45 8.41 -21.46
CA GLN A 126 21.88 9.05 -22.67
C GLN A 126 21.91 8.04 -23.82
N SER A 127 21.06 8.02 -24.86
CA SER A 127 20.00 8.89 -25.39
C SER A 127 19.32 8.05 -26.51
N LEU A 128 17.99 8.09 -26.73
CA LEU A 128 17.33 8.92 -27.76
C LEU A 128 15.84 8.50 -27.85
N ALA A 129 15.00 9.48 -28.21
CA ALA A 129 13.64 9.36 -28.76
C ALA A 129 12.49 8.97 -27.80
N ALA A 130 11.73 9.99 -27.38
CA ALA A 130 10.33 9.85 -27.00
C ALA A 130 9.48 9.39 -28.20
N PRO A 131 8.41 8.62 -27.94
CA PRO A 131 7.09 9.21 -28.13
C PRO A 131 6.15 8.96 -26.94
N GLN A 132 5.33 9.98 -26.68
CA GLN A 132 4.15 9.95 -25.84
C GLN A 132 3.16 8.92 -26.39
N ILE A 133 2.83 7.88 -25.60
CA ILE A 133 1.68 7.02 -25.88
C ILE A 133 0.80 7.02 -24.64
N SER A 134 -0.27 7.81 -24.75
CA SER A 134 -1.45 7.81 -23.89
C SER A 134 -2.00 6.40 -23.73
N ASP A 135 -2.17 5.93 -22.49
CA ASP A 135 -2.78 4.64 -22.19
C ASP A 135 -4.31 4.69 -22.36
N ASN A 136 -4.76 4.74 -23.62
CA ASN A 136 -6.17 4.73 -24.04
C ASN A 136 -6.76 3.30 -24.12
N ARG A 137 -6.09 2.29 -23.58
CA ARG A 137 -6.45 0.88 -23.86
C ARG A 137 -7.52 0.30 -22.94
N HIS A 138 -7.77 0.90 -21.78
CA HIS A 138 -8.79 0.42 -20.85
C HIS A 138 -10.18 1.03 -21.12
N LEU A 139 -10.23 2.29 -21.58
CA LEU A 139 -11.49 2.98 -21.89
C LEU A 139 -12.15 2.48 -23.19
N MET A 140 -11.36 2.09 -24.20
CA MET A 140 -11.89 1.63 -25.50
C MET A 140 -12.59 0.25 -25.43
N LYS A 141 -12.18 -0.64 -24.52
CA LYS A 141 -12.80 -1.98 -24.39
C LYS A 141 -14.19 -1.90 -23.77
N ALA A 142 -14.41 -1.02 -22.80
CA ALA A 142 -15.71 -0.85 -22.17
C ALA A 142 -16.75 -0.27 -23.15
N SER A 143 -16.36 0.71 -23.98
CA SER A 143 -17.26 1.33 -24.96
C SER A 143 -17.71 0.39 -26.07
N PHE A 144 -16.87 -0.56 -26.49
CA PHE A 144 -17.21 -1.49 -27.57
C PHE A 144 -18.41 -2.38 -27.21
N TRP A 145 -18.46 -2.92 -26.00
CA TRP A 145 -19.57 -3.77 -25.55
C TRP A 145 -20.88 -3.01 -25.42
N THR A 146 -20.84 -1.75 -24.97
CA THR A 146 -22.02 -0.89 -24.88
C THR A 146 -22.62 -0.61 -26.26
N THR A 147 -21.80 -0.27 -27.26
CA THR A 147 -22.29 0.02 -28.61
C THR A 147 -22.93 -1.22 -29.26
N VAL A 148 -22.32 -2.40 -29.10
CA VAL A 148 -22.87 -3.66 -29.62
C VAL A 148 -24.22 -3.99 -28.95
N GLY A 149 -24.34 -3.81 -27.64
CA GLY A 149 -25.59 -4.03 -26.91
C GLY A 149 -26.75 -3.12 -27.37
N CYS A 150 -26.48 -1.83 -27.58
CA CYS A 150 -27.48 -0.89 -28.09
C CYS A 150 -27.99 -1.27 -29.49
N LEU A 151 -27.11 -1.70 -30.40
CA LEU A 151 -27.51 -2.10 -31.75
C LEU A 151 -28.44 -3.33 -31.74
N ILE A 152 -28.13 -4.34 -30.91
CA ILE A 152 -28.95 -5.55 -30.79
C ILE A 152 -30.35 -5.19 -30.27
N ALA A 153 -30.46 -4.31 -29.27
CA ALA A 153 -31.75 -3.87 -28.73
C ALA A 153 -32.61 -3.17 -29.79
N VAL A 154 -32.02 -2.27 -30.60
CA VAL A 154 -32.74 -1.57 -31.68
C VAL A 154 -33.25 -2.55 -32.73
N VAL A 155 -32.43 -3.53 -33.15
CA VAL A 155 -32.84 -4.55 -34.12
C VAL A 155 -33.96 -5.43 -33.56
N ALA A 156 -33.84 -5.86 -32.30
CA ALA A 156 -34.87 -6.66 -31.65
C ALA A 156 -36.21 -5.90 -31.55
N SER A 157 -36.18 -4.63 -31.15
CA SER A 157 -37.37 -3.78 -31.12
C SER A 157 -37.96 -3.55 -32.51
N TRP A 158 -37.13 -3.36 -33.54
CA TRP A 158 -37.62 -3.23 -34.92
C TRP A 158 -38.29 -4.51 -35.44
N MET A 159 -37.68 -5.66 -35.19
CA MET A 159 -38.27 -6.96 -35.55
C MET A 159 -39.58 -7.22 -34.81
N SER A 160 -39.63 -6.86 -33.52
CA SER A 160 -40.85 -6.98 -32.72
C SER A 160 -41.95 -6.02 -33.19
N TYR A 161 -41.59 -4.82 -33.65
CA TYR A 161 -42.53 -3.85 -34.24
C TYR A 161 -43.10 -4.35 -35.57
N GLN A 162 -42.27 -4.92 -36.43
CA GLN A 162 -42.72 -5.56 -37.69
C GLN A 162 -43.66 -6.74 -37.40
N TYR A 163 -43.32 -7.59 -36.44
CA TYR A 163 -44.15 -8.74 -36.07
C TYR A 163 -45.53 -8.32 -35.55
N MET A 164 -45.64 -7.19 -34.83
CA MET A 164 -46.92 -6.67 -34.33
C MET A 164 -47.76 -5.95 -35.41
N TYR A 165 -47.19 -5.64 -36.58
CA TYR A 165 -47.88 -4.96 -37.68
C TYR A 165 -48.37 -5.92 -38.78
N ASP A 166 -47.93 -7.18 -38.76
CA ASP A 166 -48.36 -8.25 -39.68
C ASP A 166 -49.56 -9.08 -39.15
N GLU A 167 -50.16 -8.70 -38.00
CA GLU A 167 -51.49 -9.14 -37.52
C GLU A 167 -52.58 -8.09 -37.82
#